data_AF-A0A7W7QNN8-F1
#
_entry.id   AF-A0A7W7QNN8-F1
#
_cell.length_a   1.000
_cell.length_b   1.000
_cell.length_c   1.000
_cell.angle_alpha   90.00
_cell.angle_beta   90.00
_cell.angle_gamma   90.00
#
_symmetry.space_group_name_H-M   'P 1'
#
loop_
_entity.id
_entity.type
_entity.pdbx_description
1 polymer ?
#
loop_
_entity_poly.entity_id
_entity_poly.type
_entity_poly.pdbx_seq_one_letter_code
_entity_poly.pdbx_strand_id
1 'polypeptide(L)'
;MRGRGTVAVLATVLTAFTGTATARADDGLARFEKQGIDWHGCQNGPDDEAGKELDAAKAQCAEVTVPLDYGRPGGRTIKVAMSRLRATDPAHRRGTLFYNPGGPGVPVTYLALMVKKAEPEVAARYDLIGMDPRFVGRSTPLNCGWPGAIVGSAGPDRRSFDRTTALARDLAARCAVHRDVLPHVSTRNTARDMDVIRAALGERKLSYLGSSYGTYLGAVYLQMFPGRADRVVLDSVLDVDRYGPDLARYQGPALAGVMRDWAAWTARHHDRYRLGRTAGEVLAVIDRIDRAANRGPLKVGRFRVDSRVLPMIMFNVTGGDSDEAYGSFAADVRVLGDAAKGIKVTPTPVLEQVLTGFSAPDAEGAAAVQNAIFCADRAASRDPEAYYRDIQAHRADEPLFGPLIRNLTPCSFWPVAPAEPPTRVRNDVPVLMVGATGDPGAPYPGQLATHRALTGSRLVTLRGAFRHTVYAGLFAPGNACVDRVVNRYLVDGVMPATDTTCS
;
A
#
# COMPACT_ATOMS: atom_id res chain seq x y z
N MET A 1 -82.34 66.05 -28.77
CA MET A 1 -81.24 66.37 -27.84
C MET A 1 -79.96 65.73 -28.34
N ARG A 2 -78.84 66.43 -28.20
CA ARG A 2 -77.46 66.06 -28.58
C ARG A 2 -76.96 64.83 -27.80
N GLY A 3 -75.99 64.11 -28.36
CA GLY A 3 -75.07 63.22 -27.62
C GLY A 3 -74.54 62.07 -28.49
N ARG A 4 -73.46 62.26 -29.26
CA ARG A 4 -72.04 61.99 -28.91
C ARG A 4 -71.77 60.52 -28.55
N GLY A 5 -71.02 59.86 -29.42
CA GLY A 5 -70.54 58.48 -29.24
C GLY A 5 -69.29 58.36 -28.38
N THR A 6 -68.83 57.12 -28.19
CA THR A 6 -67.47 56.81 -27.74
C THR A 6 -67.08 55.43 -28.26
N VAL A 7 -65.97 55.39 -28.99
CA VAL A 7 -65.27 54.20 -29.47
C VAL A 7 -64.32 53.74 -28.37
N ALA A 8 -64.35 52.45 -28.00
CA ALA A 8 -63.42 51.85 -27.07
C ALA A 8 -62.26 51.19 -27.83
N VAL A 9 -61.03 51.65 -27.59
CA VAL A 9 -59.78 51.07 -28.07
C VAL A 9 -59.26 50.08 -27.02
N LEU A 10 -59.13 48.80 -27.39
CA LEU A 10 -58.41 47.81 -26.58
C LEU A 10 -56.90 47.92 -26.86
N ALA A 11 -56.12 48.23 -25.81
CA ALA A 11 -54.67 48.18 -25.84
C ALA A 11 -54.18 46.76 -25.48
N THR A 12 -53.38 46.16 -26.35
CA THR A 12 -52.74 44.86 -26.13
C THR A 12 -51.35 45.09 -25.52
N VAL A 13 -51.13 44.66 -24.28
CA VAL A 13 -49.82 44.73 -23.62
C VAL A 13 -49.02 43.48 -24.01
N LEU A 14 -47.92 43.65 -24.75
CA LEU A 14 -46.90 42.62 -24.94
C LEU A 14 -46.03 42.54 -23.69
N THR A 15 -46.09 41.43 -22.95
CA THR A 15 -45.12 41.07 -21.93
C THR A 15 -43.91 40.37 -22.59
N ALA A 16 -42.76 41.02 -22.52
CA ALA A 16 -41.47 40.43 -22.90
C ALA A 16 -41.06 39.38 -21.85
N PHE A 17 -40.95 38.12 -22.26
CA PHE A 17 -40.30 37.08 -21.47
C PHE A 17 -38.78 37.30 -21.55
N THR A 18 -38.22 37.91 -20.51
CA THR A 18 -36.79 37.83 -20.23
C THR A 18 -36.48 36.41 -19.79
N GLY A 19 -35.81 35.65 -20.65
CA GLY A 19 -35.28 34.33 -20.32
C GLY A 19 -34.26 34.46 -19.19
N THR A 20 -34.69 34.17 -17.97
CA THR A 20 -33.79 33.91 -16.86
C THR A 20 -32.99 32.65 -17.22
N ALA A 21 -31.70 32.83 -17.49
CA ALA A 21 -30.75 31.74 -17.55
C ALA A 21 -30.81 31.02 -16.20
N THR A 22 -31.50 29.88 -16.15
CA THR A 22 -31.41 28.93 -15.05
C THR A 22 -29.95 28.53 -14.95
N ALA A 23 -29.26 29.03 -13.93
CA ALA A 23 -27.96 28.52 -13.53
C ALA A 23 -28.07 26.99 -13.43
N ARG A 24 -27.29 26.28 -14.24
CA ARG A 24 -27.27 24.81 -14.25
C ARG A 24 -27.00 24.33 -12.83
N ALA A 25 -27.95 23.61 -12.27
CA ALA A 25 -27.74 22.83 -11.07
C ALA A 25 -26.61 21.82 -11.33
N ASP A 26 -25.57 21.91 -10.52
CA ASP A 26 -24.68 20.81 -10.11
C ASP A 26 -24.14 19.89 -11.22
N ASP A 27 -23.06 20.31 -11.90
CA ASP A 27 -22.26 19.42 -12.75
C ASP A 27 -21.46 18.37 -11.92
N GLY A 28 -21.69 18.28 -10.60
CA GLY A 28 -21.22 17.22 -9.70
C GLY A 28 -19.77 16.80 -9.93
N LEU A 29 -19.56 15.54 -10.31
CA LEU A 29 -18.25 14.99 -10.67
C LEU A 29 -17.86 15.21 -12.14
N ALA A 30 -18.79 15.57 -13.02
CA ALA A 30 -18.55 15.68 -14.46
C ALA A 30 -17.46 16.71 -14.79
N ARG A 31 -17.35 17.79 -14.00
CA ARG A 31 -16.27 18.78 -14.14
C ARG A 31 -14.86 18.19 -13.94
N PHE A 32 -14.74 17.16 -13.10
CA PHE A 32 -13.48 16.46 -12.86
C PHE A 32 -13.27 15.34 -13.89
N GLU A 33 -14.33 14.61 -14.24
CA GLU A 33 -14.25 13.51 -15.21
C GLU A 33 -13.95 13.99 -16.64
N LYS A 34 -14.36 15.21 -17.00
CA LYS A 34 -14.18 15.80 -18.35
C LYS A 34 -13.04 16.82 -18.43
N GLN A 35 -12.23 16.94 -17.38
CA GLN A 35 -11.14 17.91 -17.37
C GLN A 35 -10.08 17.53 -18.40
N GLY A 36 -9.47 18.53 -19.05
CA GLY A 36 -8.27 18.32 -19.85
C GLY A 36 -7.09 17.97 -18.95
N ILE A 37 -6.23 17.05 -19.40
CA ILE A 37 -4.99 16.71 -18.71
C ILE A 37 -3.86 17.54 -19.33
N ASP A 38 -3.25 18.40 -18.51
CA ASP A 38 -2.09 19.19 -18.89
C ASP A 38 -0.83 18.35 -18.67
N TRP A 39 -0.30 17.78 -19.75
CA TRP A 39 0.87 16.90 -19.71
C TRP A 39 2.17 17.70 -19.78
N HIS A 40 3.11 17.38 -18.89
CA HIS A 40 4.44 17.99 -18.84
C HIS A 40 5.53 16.92 -18.62
N GLY A 41 6.79 17.37 -18.58
CA GLY A 41 7.92 16.53 -18.17
C GLY A 41 7.85 16.15 -16.70
N CYS A 42 8.42 15.02 -16.33
CA CYS A 42 8.34 14.43 -15.01
C CYS A 42 9.37 14.95 -14.02
N GLN A 43 10.48 15.54 -14.46
CA GLN A 43 11.47 16.11 -13.56
C GLN A 43 10.98 17.44 -12.94
N ASN A 44 10.80 17.45 -11.62
CA ASN A 44 10.35 18.63 -10.86
C ASN A 44 11.50 19.53 -10.38
N GLY A 45 12.76 19.07 -10.49
CA GLY A 45 13.96 19.80 -10.06
C GLY A 45 15.25 19.03 -10.34
N PRO A 46 16.43 19.64 -10.13
CA PRO A 46 17.72 19.02 -10.45
C PRO A 46 17.99 17.74 -9.65
N ASP A 47 17.51 17.66 -8.40
CA ASP A 47 17.73 16.52 -7.51
C ASP A 47 16.65 15.42 -7.63
N ASP A 48 15.69 15.59 -8.54
CA ASP A 48 14.60 14.64 -8.78
C ASP A 48 15.04 13.52 -9.73
N GLU A 49 15.86 12.60 -9.23
CA GLU A 49 16.38 11.48 -10.03
C GLU A 49 15.26 10.58 -10.57
N ALA A 50 14.19 10.37 -9.79
CA ALA A 50 13.03 9.59 -10.24
C ALA A 50 12.31 10.25 -11.43
N GLY A 51 12.11 11.58 -11.37
CA GLY A 51 11.53 12.35 -12.48
C GLY A 51 12.44 12.36 -13.71
N LYS A 52 13.75 12.46 -13.52
CA LYS A 52 14.75 12.39 -14.60
C LYS A 52 14.78 11.02 -15.28
N GLU A 53 14.67 9.92 -14.54
CA GLU A 53 14.54 8.58 -15.11
C GLU A 53 13.24 8.43 -15.92
N LEU A 54 12.13 8.97 -15.41
CA LEU A 54 10.85 9.02 -16.12
C LEU A 54 10.97 9.80 -17.44
N ASP A 55 11.62 10.97 -17.43
CA ASP A 55 11.85 11.78 -18.63
C ASP A 55 12.75 11.08 -19.64
N ALA A 56 13.83 10.43 -19.18
CA ALA A 56 14.69 9.61 -20.03
C ALA A 56 13.92 8.46 -20.70
N ALA A 57 12.92 7.91 -20.01
CA ALA A 57 12.01 6.90 -20.55
C ALA A 57 10.86 7.48 -21.39
N LYS A 58 10.83 8.80 -21.62
CA LYS A 58 9.79 9.55 -22.33
C LYS A 58 8.40 9.41 -21.69
N ALA A 59 8.35 9.29 -20.37
CA ALA A 59 7.10 9.37 -19.63
C ALA A 59 6.50 10.77 -19.75
N GLN A 60 5.20 10.87 -19.48
CA GLN A 60 4.49 12.14 -19.36
C GLN A 60 3.92 12.22 -17.94
N CYS A 61 4.09 13.35 -17.27
CA CYS A 61 3.52 13.57 -15.95
C CYS A 61 2.40 14.63 -15.99
N ALA A 62 1.47 14.56 -15.04
CA ALA A 62 0.38 15.51 -14.89
C ALA A 62 -0.23 15.44 -13.48
N GLU A 63 -0.88 16.53 -13.04
CA GLU A 63 -1.71 16.55 -11.84
C GLU A 63 -3.20 16.76 -12.14
N VAL A 64 -3.98 15.71 -11.89
CA VAL A 64 -5.44 15.70 -12.05
C VAL A 64 -6.10 16.34 -10.83
N THR A 65 -7.03 17.27 -11.05
CA THR A 65 -7.81 17.88 -9.96
C THR A 65 -8.96 16.95 -9.57
N VAL A 66 -9.10 16.68 -8.27
CA VAL A 66 -10.20 15.89 -7.70
C VAL A 66 -10.81 16.61 -6.50
N PRO A 67 -12.06 16.33 -6.10
CA PRO A 67 -12.61 16.89 -4.88
C PRO A 67 -11.92 16.28 -3.66
N LEU A 68 -11.64 17.11 -2.65
CA LEU A 68 -11.18 16.63 -1.34
C LEU A 68 -12.24 15.69 -0.74
N ASP A 69 -13.48 16.16 -0.75
CA ASP A 69 -14.66 15.48 -0.22
C ASP A 69 -15.62 15.14 -1.37
N TYR A 70 -15.69 13.86 -1.73
CA TYR A 70 -16.58 13.37 -2.79
C TYR A 70 -18.07 13.48 -2.44
N GLY A 71 -18.43 13.65 -1.17
CA GLY A 71 -19.79 13.98 -0.74
C GLY A 71 -20.16 15.46 -0.95
N ARG A 72 -19.16 16.33 -1.19
CA ARG A 72 -19.32 17.75 -1.48
C ARG A 72 -18.45 18.15 -2.67
N PRO A 73 -18.76 17.64 -3.89
CA PRO A 73 -17.88 17.80 -5.05
C PRO A 73 -17.67 19.26 -5.47
N GLY A 74 -18.55 20.19 -5.08
CA GLY A 74 -18.40 21.64 -5.26
C GLY A 74 -17.41 22.33 -4.31
N GLY A 75 -16.90 21.64 -3.29
CA GLY A 75 -16.01 22.19 -2.26
C GLY A 75 -14.54 22.28 -2.64
N ARG A 76 -13.67 22.21 -1.63
CA ARG A 76 -12.20 22.20 -1.79
C ARG A 76 -11.74 21.05 -2.68
N THR A 77 -10.72 21.32 -3.48
CA THR A 77 -10.10 20.34 -4.37
C THR A 77 -8.66 20.06 -3.97
N ILE A 78 -8.14 18.91 -4.40
CA ILE A 78 -6.73 18.54 -4.30
C ILE A 78 -6.20 18.14 -5.67
N LYS A 79 -4.89 18.00 -5.77
CA LYS A 79 -4.17 17.50 -6.95
C LYS A 79 -3.66 16.09 -6.70
N VAL A 80 -3.92 15.19 -7.65
CA VAL A 80 -3.41 13.81 -7.69
C VAL A 80 -2.45 13.69 -8.86
N ALA A 81 -1.19 13.43 -8.55
CA ALA A 81 -0.11 13.29 -9.52
C ALA A 81 -0.13 11.90 -10.16
N MET A 82 0.12 11.87 -11.46
CA MET A 82 0.30 10.64 -12.20
C MET A 82 1.41 10.75 -13.24
N SER A 83 1.98 9.61 -13.59
CA SER A 83 2.84 9.42 -14.75
C SER A 83 2.15 8.52 -15.77
N ARG A 84 2.51 8.67 -17.05
CA ARG A 84 2.12 7.80 -18.15
C ARG A 84 3.32 7.43 -18.98
N LEU A 85 3.61 6.14 -19.06
CA LEU A 85 4.46 5.55 -20.10
C LEU A 85 3.54 5.00 -21.19
N ARG A 86 3.65 5.52 -22.41
CA ARG A 86 2.84 5.01 -23.53
C ARG A 86 3.20 3.58 -23.88
N ALA A 87 2.20 2.83 -24.35
CA ALA A 87 2.40 1.49 -24.89
C ALA A 87 3.52 1.47 -25.94
N THR A 88 4.41 0.47 -25.87
CA THR A 88 5.52 0.36 -26.83
C THR A 88 5.07 -0.16 -28.21
N ASP A 89 3.86 -0.71 -28.31
CA ASP A 89 3.17 -1.05 -29.56
C ASP A 89 1.78 -0.37 -29.63
N PRO A 90 1.73 0.92 -29.99
CA PRO A 90 0.48 1.70 -30.00
C PRO A 90 -0.60 1.14 -30.94
N ALA A 91 -0.20 0.43 -32.01
CA ALA A 91 -1.13 -0.13 -32.98
C ALA A 91 -2.02 -1.23 -32.39
N HIS A 92 -1.55 -1.89 -31.32
CA HIS A 92 -2.26 -2.96 -30.64
C HIS A 92 -2.55 -2.62 -29.16
N ARG A 93 -2.57 -1.33 -28.84
CA ARG A 93 -2.87 -0.82 -27.51
C ARG A 93 -4.26 -1.29 -27.04
N ARG A 94 -4.31 -1.88 -25.84
CA ARG A 94 -5.52 -2.35 -25.17
C ARG A 94 -6.20 -1.27 -24.33
N GLY A 95 -5.44 -0.34 -23.76
CA GLY A 95 -5.96 0.65 -22.81
C GLY A 95 -4.87 1.15 -21.87
N THR A 96 -5.29 1.59 -20.69
CA THR A 96 -4.40 1.93 -19.58
C THR A 96 -4.32 0.80 -18.56
N LEU A 97 -3.13 0.62 -17.98
CA LEU A 97 -2.89 -0.27 -16.84
C LEU A 97 -2.37 0.57 -15.68
N PHE A 98 -3.20 0.71 -14.65
CA PHE A 98 -2.82 1.36 -13.40
C PHE A 98 -2.01 0.39 -12.55
N TYR A 99 -0.86 0.83 -12.04
CA TYR A 99 -0.04 0.04 -11.13
C TYR A 99 -0.01 0.62 -9.72
N ASN A 100 -0.20 -0.24 -8.71
CA ASN A 100 0.06 0.10 -7.32
C ASN A 100 0.79 -1.06 -6.62
N PRO A 101 2.03 -0.86 -6.13
CA PRO A 101 2.82 -1.91 -5.47
C PRO A 101 2.36 -2.22 -4.04
N GLY A 102 1.47 -1.39 -3.47
CA GLY A 102 1.11 -1.41 -2.07
C GLY A 102 1.80 -0.35 -1.21
N GLY A 103 2.24 -0.74 -0.02
CA GLY A 103 2.53 0.15 1.10
C GLY A 103 1.50 -0.04 2.22
N PRO A 104 0.51 0.87 2.39
CA PRO A 104 0.25 2.10 1.63
C PRO A 104 1.27 3.21 1.93
N GLY A 105 1.11 4.38 1.29
CA GLY A 105 1.88 5.59 1.59
C GLY A 105 3.19 5.77 0.83
N VAL A 106 3.46 4.91 -0.15
CA VAL A 106 4.65 4.99 -1.02
C VAL A 106 4.29 5.71 -2.32
N PRO A 107 5.10 6.67 -2.81
CA PRO A 107 4.94 7.23 -4.15
C PRO A 107 5.13 6.15 -5.22
N VAL A 108 4.30 6.15 -6.27
CA VAL A 108 4.24 5.09 -7.27
C VAL A 108 4.38 5.59 -8.71
N THR A 109 4.40 6.91 -8.92
CA THR A 109 4.57 7.53 -10.25
C THR A 109 5.79 6.98 -11.00
N TYR A 110 6.91 6.73 -10.35
CA TYR A 110 8.11 6.18 -11.00
C TYR A 110 8.06 4.65 -11.22
N LEU A 111 7.20 3.92 -10.51
CA LEU A 111 7.18 2.46 -10.52
C LEU A 111 6.63 1.84 -11.81
N ALA A 112 5.96 2.65 -12.65
CA ALA A 112 5.60 2.24 -13.99
C ALA A 112 6.84 1.85 -14.84
N LEU A 113 8.01 2.42 -14.53
CA LEU A 113 9.29 2.03 -15.16
C LEU A 113 9.68 0.58 -14.82
N MET A 114 9.45 0.16 -13.58
CA MET A 114 9.76 -1.20 -13.14
C MET A 114 8.87 -2.22 -13.86
N VAL A 115 7.56 -1.95 -13.94
CA VAL A 115 6.63 -2.78 -14.72
C VAL A 115 7.06 -2.83 -16.19
N LYS A 116 7.41 -1.69 -16.79
CA LYS A 116 7.88 -1.64 -18.19
C LYS A 116 9.10 -2.52 -18.44
N LYS A 117 10.06 -2.52 -17.50
CA LYS A 117 11.29 -3.29 -17.60
C LYS A 117 11.04 -4.79 -17.42
N ALA A 118 10.23 -5.14 -16.43
CA ALA A 118 10.03 -6.53 -16.06
C ALA A 118 9.03 -7.25 -16.97
N GLU A 119 8.01 -6.54 -17.47
CA GLU A 119 6.93 -7.10 -18.29
C GLU A 119 6.81 -6.38 -19.63
N PRO A 120 7.78 -6.58 -20.56
CA PRO A 120 7.79 -5.90 -21.86
C PRO A 120 6.57 -6.25 -22.71
N GLU A 121 6.01 -7.45 -22.58
CA GLU A 121 4.80 -7.87 -23.30
C GLU A 121 3.56 -7.08 -22.83
N VAL A 122 3.45 -6.84 -21.53
CA VAL A 122 2.39 -5.99 -20.96
C VAL A 122 2.62 -4.53 -21.35
N ALA A 123 3.86 -4.04 -21.27
CA ALA A 123 4.22 -2.69 -21.68
C ALA A 123 3.98 -2.41 -23.17
N ALA A 124 3.96 -3.45 -24.01
CA ALA A 124 3.60 -3.33 -25.41
C ALA A 124 2.09 -3.06 -25.62
N ARG A 125 1.24 -3.59 -24.73
CA ARG A 125 -0.22 -3.48 -24.88
C ARG A 125 -0.83 -2.32 -24.11
N TYR A 126 -0.16 -1.76 -23.12
CA TYR A 126 -0.77 -0.81 -22.20
C TYR A 126 0.00 0.50 -22.09
N ASP A 127 -0.74 1.61 -22.01
CA ASP A 127 -0.20 2.80 -21.37
C ASP A 127 -0.11 2.51 -19.87
N LEU A 128 1.10 2.47 -19.32
CA LEU A 128 1.32 2.21 -17.89
C LEU A 128 1.13 3.52 -17.11
N ILE A 129 0.24 3.48 -16.13
CA ILE A 129 -0.11 4.63 -15.29
C ILE A 129 0.39 4.38 -13.86
N GLY A 130 1.33 5.21 -13.40
CA GLY A 130 1.68 5.32 -11.99
C GLY A 130 0.90 6.47 -11.37
N MET A 131 0.05 6.22 -10.39
CA MET A 131 -0.77 7.25 -9.72
C MET A 131 -0.44 7.29 -8.24
N ASP A 132 0.24 8.36 -7.80
CA ASP A 132 0.47 8.60 -6.38
C ASP A 132 -0.90 8.77 -5.70
N PRO A 133 -1.31 7.91 -4.74
CA PRO A 133 -2.58 8.09 -4.05
C PRO A 133 -2.69 9.49 -3.44
N ARG A 134 -3.91 9.99 -3.24
CA ARG A 134 -4.12 11.28 -2.56
C ARG A 134 -3.27 11.38 -1.29
N PHE A 135 -2.63 12.54 -1.11
CA PHE A 135 -1.73 12.85 0.01
C PHE A 135 -0.40 12.09 0.06
N VAL A 136 -0.10 11.24 -0.93
CA VAL A 136 1.15 10.49 -1.05
C VAL A 136 2.04 11.15 -2.09
N GLY A 137 3.35 11.21 -1.82
CA GLY A 137 4.34 11.67 -2.79
C GLY A 137 4.01 13.04 -3.36
N ARG A 138 3.81 13.12 -4.67
CA ARG A 138 3.53 14.39 -5.37
C ARG A 138 2.06 14.83 -5.29
N SER A 139 1.17 13.98 -4.79
CA SER A 139 -0.28 14.24 -4.72
C SER A 139 -0.67 15.04 -3.48
N THR A 140 -0.53 16.36 -3.49
CA THR A 140 -0.94 17.24 -2.35
C THR A 140 -0.42 16.68 -1.00
N PRO A 141 0.90 16.55 -0.80
CA PRO A 141 1.48 15.71 0.23
C PRO A 141 1.02 16.04 1.66
N LEU A 142 0.75 15.01 2.44
CA LEU A 142 0.51 15.11 3.89
C LEU A 142 1.77 14.72 4.64
N ASN A 143 2.25 15.61 5.50
CA ASN A 143 3.38 15.34 6.39
C ASN A 143 3.08 15.85 7.81
N CYS A 144 3.20 14.96 8.79
CA CYS A 144 2.96 15.27 10.20
C CYS A 144 4.22 15.68 10.99
N GLY A 145 5.38 15.79 10.35
CA GLY A 145 6.65 16.12 11.01
C GLY A 145 7.09 15.06 12.03
N TRP A 146 6.92 13.78 11.68
CA TRP A 146 7.26 12.69 12.57
C TRP A 146 8.78 12.54 12.67
N PRO A 147 9.34 12.44 13.91
CA PRO A 147 10.78 12.35 14.12
C PRO A 147 11.35 10.98 13.72
N GLY A 148 10.49 10.01 13.42
CA GLY A 148 10.85 8.69 12.93
C GLY A 148 9.64 8.00 12.29
N ALA A 149 9.91 7.09 11.36
CA ALA A 149 8.88 6.44 10.56
C ALA A 149 8.08 5.34 11.30
N ILE A 150 8.50 4.89 12.50
CA ILE A 150 7.94 3.69 13.13
C ILE A 150 7.79 3.78 14.65
N VAL A 151 6.68 3.26 15.18
CA VAL A 151 6.49 3.05 16.64
C VAL A 151 7.34 1.87 17.13
N GLY A 152 7.34 0.75 16.40
CA GLY A 152 8.10 -0.46 16.71
C GLY A 152 7.41 -1.38 17.73
N SER A 153 8.16 -2.37 18.23
CA SER A 153 7.67 -3.39 19.16
C SER A 153 7.35 -2.82 20.55
N ALA A 154 6.29 -3.33 21.18
CA ALA A 154 5.90 -3.05 22.57
C ALA A 154 6.94 -3.50 23.59
N GLY A 155 7.92 -4.32 23.18
CA GLY A 155 8.98 -4.83 24.04
C GLY A 155 8.51 -5.91 25.04
N PRO A 156 9.33 -6.23 26.04
CA PRO A 156 9.13 -7.39 26.90
C PRO A 156 8.11 -7.16 28.03
N ASP A 157 7.86 -5.91 28.40
CA ASP A 157 7.19 -5.57 29.66
C ASP A 157 6.25 -4.37 29.55
N ARG A 158 5.51 -4.13 30.64
CA ARG A 158 4.58 -3.01 30.79
C ARG A 158 5.24 -1.66 30.54
N ARG A 159 6.43 -1.44 31.09
CA ARG A 159 7.16 -0.18 30.96
C ARG A 159 7.50 0.12 29.49
N SER A 160 7.88 -0.89 28.72
CA SER A 160 8.19 -0.76 27.30
C SER A 160 6.92 -0.48 26.49
N PHE A 161 5.82 -1.16 26.81
CA PHE A 161 4.52 -0.90 26.21
C PHE A 161 4.00 0.53 26.49
N ASP A 162 4.14 1.03 27.72
CA ASP A 162 3.72 2.39 28.07
C ASP A 162 4.54 3.44 27.29
N ARG A 163 5.84 3.18 27.05
CA ARG A 163 6.68 4.05 26.20
C ARG A 163 6.23 4.06 24.74
N THR A 164 5.94 2.90 24.16
CA THR A 164 5.42 2.86 22.78
C THR A 164 4.04 3.49 22.67
N THR A 165 3.22 3.36 23.72
CA THR A 165 1.90 4.01 23.81
C THR A 165 2.03 5.53 23.84
N ALA A 166 2.96 6.07 24.63
CA ALA A 166 3.23 7.50 24.67
C ALA A 166 3.73 8.01 23.31
N LEU A 167 4.62 7.27 22.64
CA LEU A 167 5.08 7.61 21.29
C LEU A 167 3.93 7.61 20.28
N ALA A 168 3.11 6.57 20.24
CA ALA A 168 1.97 6.50 19.32
C ALA A 168 0.99 7.67 19.53
N ARG A 169 0.79 8.10 20.77
CA ARG A 169 -0.03 9.28 21.12
C ARG A 169 0.61 10.58 20.63
N ASP A 170 1.92 10.76 20.83
CA ASP A 170 2.65 11.94 20.32
C ASP A 170 2.56 12.04 18.80
N LEU A 171 2.81 10.94 18.09
CA LEU A 171 2.73 10.88 16.63
C LEU A 171 1.31 11.24 16.13
N ALA A 172 0.26 10.72 16.76
CA ALA A 172 -1.11 11.08 16.41
C ALA A 172 -1.42 12.55 16.68
N ALA A 173 -0.94 13.11 17.79
CA ALA A 173 -1.11 14.52 18.13
C ALA A 173 -0.43 15.45 17.11
N ARG A 174 0.76 15.10 16.63
CA ARG A 174 1.45 15.83 15.56
C ARG A 174 0.64 15.89 14.26
N CYS A 175 -0.10 14.81 13.93
CA CYS A 175 -0.98 14.81 12.76
C CYS A 175 -2.27 15.62 12.95
N ALA A 176 -2.61 16.06 14.16
CA ALA A 176 -3.86 16.78 14.42
C ALA A 176 -3.98 18.13 13.69
N VAL A 177 -2.87 18.69 13.21
CA VAL A 177 -2.87 19.88 12.34
C VAL A 177 -3.60 19.64 11.02
N HIS A 178 -3.68 18.38 10.55
CA HIS A 178 -4.33 17.96 9.29
C HIS A 178 -5.75 17.43 9.48
N ARG A 179 -6.37 17.67 10.64
CA ARG A 179 -7.71 17.17 11.03
C ARG A 179 -8.82 17.41 10.01
N ASP A 180 -8.71 18.42 9.16
CA ASP A 180 -9.67 18.75 8.11
C ASP A 180 -9.52 17.87 6.84
N VAL A 181 -8.34 17.28 6.60
CA VAL A 181 -8.09 16.40 5.45
C VAL A 181 -8.01 14.92 5.82
N LEU A 182 -7.64 14.60 7.07
CA LEU A 182 -7.49 13.22 7.56
C LEU A 182 -8.68 12.29 7.28
N PRO A 183 -9.96 12.71 7.41
CA PRO A 183 -11.09 11.85 7.07
C PRO A 183 -11.16 11.45 5.59
N HIS A 184 -10.45 12.16 4.72
CA HIS A 184 -10.50 12.01 3.27
C HIS A 184 -9.32 11.23 2.68
N VAL A 185 -8.39 10.74 3.51
CA VAL A 185 -7.20 9.96 3.10
C VAL A 185 -7.52 8.44 2.99
N SER A 186 -8.78 8.08 2.70
CA SER A 186 -9.19 6.66 2.66
C SER A 186 -8.92 5.98 1.32
N THR A 187 -8.84 4.65 1.33
CA THR A 187 -8.75 3.82 0.12
C THR A 187 -9.97 4.02 -0.78
N ARG A 188 -11.16 4.17 -0.22
CA ARG A 188 -12.40 4.46 -0.98
C ARG A 188 -12.26 5.71 -1.81
N ASN A 189 -11.70 6.75 -1.21
CA ASN A 189 -11.47 8.01 -1.87
C ASN A 189 -10.35 7.93 -2.91
N THR A 190 -9.29 7.15 -2.64
CA THR A 190 -8.28 6.81 -3.66
C THR A 190 -8.89 6.06 -4.85
N ALA A 191 -9.83 5.13 -4.63
CA ALA A 191 -10.53 4.44 -5.71
C ALA A 191 -11.43 5.38 -6.54
N ARG A 192 -12.01 6.41 -5.92
CA ARG A 192 -12.74 7.47 -6.64
C ARG A 192 -11.80 8.35 -7.46
N ASP A 193 -10.59 8.61 -6.97
CA ASP A 193 -9.56 9.33 -7.75
C ASP A 193 -9.17 8.53 -8.99
N MET A 194 -8.93 7.22 -8.84
CA MET A 194 -8.65 6.32 -9.97
C MET A 194 -9.76 6.39 -11.02
N ASP A 195 -11.03 6.44 -10.60
CA ASP A 195 -12.15 6.49 -11.53
C ASP A 195 -12.30 7.85 -12.25
N VAL A 196 -12.00 8.96 -11.56
CA VAL A 196 -11.91 10.29 -12.18
C VAL A 196 -10.78 10.33 -13.21
N ILE A 197 -9.60 9.80 -12.86
CA ILE A 197 -8.45 9.77 -13.77
C ILE A 197 -8.75 8.87 -14.99
N ARG A 198 -9.36 7.70 -14.79
CA ARG A 198 -9.84 6.85 -15.90
C ARG A 198 -10.71 7.66 -16.86
N ALA A 199 -11.69 8.40 -16.33
CA ALA A 199 -12.59 9.21 -17.15
C ALA A 199 -11.85 10.36 -17.87
N ALA A 200 -10.98 11.09 -17.17
CA ALA A 200 -10.20 12.20 -17.73
C ALA A 200 -9.21 11.73 -18.83
N LEU A 201 -8.72 10.49 -18.73
CA LEU A 201 -7.92 9.84 -19.78
C LEU A 201 -8.76 9.40 -20.99
N GLY A 202 -10.09 9.53 -20.94
CA GLY A 202 -11.00 9.08 -21.99
C GLY A 202 -11.23 7.57 -22.00
N GLU A 203 -10.80 6.85 -20.96
CA GLU A 203 -10.90 5.39 -20.91
C GLU A 203 -12.29 4.96 -20.42
N ARG A 204 -12.95 4.05 -21.14
CA ARG A 204 -14.25 3.51 -20.69
C ARG A 204 -14.12 2.58 -19.49
N LYS A 205 -13.01 1.84 -19.43
CA LYS A 205 -12.67 0.89 -18.37
C LYS A 205 -11.19 1.00 -18.05
N LEU A 206 -10.81 0.72 -16.81
CA LEU A 206 -9.41 0.62 -16.43
C LEU A 206 -8.95 -0.85 -16.35
N SER A 207 -7.70 -1.10 -16.72
CA SER A 207 -6.98 -2.30 -16.27
C SER A 207 -6.13 -1.95 -15.05
N TYR A 208 -5.90 -2.91 -14.16
CA TYR A 208 -5.22 -2.69 -12.90
C TYR A 208 -4.29 -3.85 -12.53
N LEU A 209 -3.09 -3.51 -12.05
CA LEU A 209 -2.18 -4.41 -11.37
C LEU A 209 -1.91 -3.85 -9.97
N GLY A 210 -2.41 -4.55 -8.95
CA GLY A 210 -2.21 -4.21 -7.55
C GLY A 210 -1.42 -5.27 -6.83
N SER A 211 -0.42 -4.88 -6.06
CA SER A 211 0.30 -5.78 -5.14
C SER A 211 0.09 -5.34 -3.70
N SER A 212 0.11 -6.28 -2.74
CA SER A 212 0.03 -5.95 -1.31
C SER A 212 -1.18 -5.04 -0.97
N TYR A 213 -1.00 -3.87 -0.36
CA TYR A 213 -2.08 -2.86 -0.18
C TYR A 213 -2.86 -2.56 -1.48
N GLY A 214 -2.19 -2.54 -2.63
CA GLY A 214 -2.83 -2.37 -3.94
C GLY A 214 -3.89 -3.43 -4.20
N THR A 215 -3.80 -4.62 -3.61
CA THR A 215 -4.86 -5.63 -3.72
C THR A 215 -6.15 -5.22 -3.02
N TYR A 216 -6.05 -4.58 -1.86
CA TYR A 216 -7.20 -4.02 -1.16
C TYR A 216 -7.79 -2.84 -1.94
N LEU A 217 -6.94 -1.93 -2.46
CA LEU A 217 -7.37 -0.82 -3.31
C LEU A 217 -8.10 -1.31 -4.57
N GLY A 218 -7.55 -2.29 -5.28
CA GLY A 218 -8.19 -2.91 -6.43
C GLY A 218 -9.52 -3.57 -6.08
N ALA A 219 -9.60 -4.30 -4.97
CA ALA A 219 -10.82 -4.92 -4.49
C ALA A 219 -11.91 -3.89 -4.11
N VAL A 220 -11.51 -2.77 -3.49
CA VAL A 220 -12.41 -1.63 -3.21
C VAL A 220 -12.90 -0.99 -4.51
N TYR A 221 -12.02 -0.81 -5.51
CA TYR A 221 -12.41 -0.29 -6.82
C TYR A 221 -13.45 -1.20 -7.50
N LEU A 222 -13.22 -2.51 -7.54
CA LEU A 222 -14.16 -3.49 -8.08
C LEU A 222 -15.52 -3.43 -7.38
N GLN A 223 -15.52 -3.25 -6.06
CA GLN A 223 -16.75 -3.11 -5.29
C GLN A 223 -17.52 -1.82 -5.59
N MET A 224 -16.82 -0.71 -5.83
CA MET A 224 -17.43 0.60 -6.06
C MET A 224 -17.83 0.83 -7.51
N PHE A 225 -17.09 0.23 -8.46
CA PHE A 225 -17.21 0.47 -9.89
C PHE A 225 -17.15 -0.82 -10.72
N PRO A 226 -18.01 -1.82 -10.44
CA PRO A 226 -17.91 -3.16 -11.04
C PRO A 226 -17.98 -3.16 -12.59
N GLY A 227 -18.68 -2.20 -13.19
CA GLY A 227 -18.78 -2.05 -14.65
C GLY A 227 -17.65 -1.28 -15.32
N ARG A 228 -16.72 -0.70 -14.55
CA ARG A 228 -15.63 0.18 -15.04
C ARG A 228 -14.24 -0.48 -14.98
N ALA A 229 -14.18 -1.77 -14.65
CA ALA A 229 -12.95 -2.58 -14.72
C ALA A 229 -12.91 -3.44 -15.99
N ASP A 230 -11.72 -3.60 -16.56
CA ASP A 230 -11.43 -4.50 -17.69
C ASP A 230 -10.63 -5.73 -17.24
N ARG A 231 -9.30 -5.57 -17.06
CA ARG A 231 -8.43 -6.65 -16.58
C ARG A 231 -7.79 -6.26 -15.26
N VAL A 232 -8.04 -7.05 -14.22
CA VAL A 232 -7.55 -6.76 -12.87
C VAL A 232 -6.74 -7.94 -12.35
N VAL A 233 -5.50 -7.66 -11.96
CA VAL A 233 -4.59 -8.62 -11.31
C VAL A 233 -4.28 -8.12 -9.91
N LEU A 234 -4.52 -8.98 -8.91
CA LEU A 234 -4.21 -8.71 -7.51
C LEU A 234 -3.17 -9.72 -7.04
N ASP A 235 -1.94 -9.27 -6.79
CA ASP A 235 -0.81 -10.11 -6.37
C ASP A 235 -0.54 -9.95 -4.87
N SER A 236 -0.47 -11.07 -4.15
CA SER A 236 -0.25 -11.13 -2.71
C SER A 236 -1.38 -10.46 -1.95
N VAL A 237 -2.54 -11.11 -2.11
CA VAL A 237 -3.85 -10.55 -1.78
C VAL A 237 -4.09 -10.48 -0.28
N LEU A 238 -4.33 -9.26 0.20
CA LEU A 238 -4.70 -9.01 1.59
C LEU A 238 -6.12 -9.50 1.89
N ASP A 239 -6.37 -9.86 3.15
CA ASP A 239 -7.71 -10.17 3.63
C ASP A 239 -8.55 -8.89 3.70
N VAL A 240 -9.54 -8.79 2.79
CA VAL A 240 -10.42 -7.61 2.67
C VAL A 240 -11.23 -7.33 3.93
N ASP A 241 -11.49 -8.33 4.78
CA ASP A 241 -12.26 -8.16 6.01
C ASP A 241 -11.38 -7.73 7.20
N ARG A 242 -10.07 -7.90 7.09
CA ARG A 242 -9.09 -7.56 8.15
C ARG A 242 -8.29 -6.31 7.86
N TYR A 243 -8.36 -5.76 6.65
CA TYR A 243 -7.61 -4.56 6.29
C TYR A 243 -7.93 -3.38 7.22
N GLY A 244 -6.89 -2.74 7.73
CA GLY A 244 -6.94 -1.64 8.68
C GLY A 244 -5.74 -1.62 9.63
N PRO A 245 -5.84 -0.87 10.75
CA PRO A 245 -4.75 -0.70 11.71
C PRO A 245 -4.25 -2.01 12.35
N ASP A 246 -5.06 -3.07 12.33
CA ASP A 246 -4.79 -4.36 12.95
C ASP A 246 -4.35 -5.44 11.94
N LEU A 247 -4.06 -5.06 10.70
CA LEU A 247 -3.73 -5.99 9.60
C LEU A 247 -2.59 -6.96 9.99
N ALA A 248 -1.56 -6.49 10.68
CA ALA A 248 -0.39 -7.30 11.01
C ALA A 248 -0.69 -8.45 12.00
N ARG A 249 -1.76 -8.38 12.79
CA ARG A 249 -2.02 -9.30 13.91
C ARG A 249 -2.11 -10.76 13.53
N TYR A 250 -2.48 -11.07 12.28
CA TYR A 250 -2.62 -12.45 11.82
C TYR A 250 -1.42 -12.96 11.01
N GLN A 251 -0.34 -12.18 10.92
CA GLN A 251 0.89 -12.59 10.24
C GLN A 251 1.75 -13.56 11.08
N GLY A 252 1.51 -13.67 12.39
CA GLY A 252 2.33 -14.46 13.33
C GLY A 252 2.72 -15.86 12.84
N PRO A 253 1.75 -16.72 12.47
CA PRO A 253 2.06 -18.05 11.94
C PRO A 253 2.89 -18.05 10.65
N ALA A 254 2.67 -17.08 9.75
CA ALA A 254 3.42 -16.95 8.50
C ALA A 254 4.86 -16.47 8.75
N LEU A 255 5.04 -15.51 9.66
CA LEU A 255 6.35 -15.04 10.12
C LEU A 255 7.16 -16.16 10.81
N ALA A 256 6.50 -16.98 11.63
CA ALA A 256 7.12 -18.17 12.21
C ALA A 256 7.46 -19.23 11.14
N GLY A 257 6.67 -19.32 10.07
CA GLY A 257 6.95 -20.17 8.90
C GLY A 257 8.23 -19.77 8.19
N VAL A 258 8.33 -18.51 7.74
CA VAL A 258 9.51 -18.02 7.01
C VAL A 258 10.78 -18.04 7.87
N MET A 259 10.69 -17.76 9.19
CA MET A 259 11.84 -17.89 10.08
C MET A 259 12.34 -19.33 10.19
N ARG A 260 11.44 -20.33 10.21
CA ARG A 260 11.82 -21.74 10.22
C ARG A 260 12.45 -22.17 8.91
N ASP A 261 11.93 -21.70 7.78
CA ASP A 261 12.50 -22.00 6.46
C ASP A 261 13.92 -21.43 6.32
N TRP A 262 14.08 -20.13 6.62
CA TRP A 262 15.38 -19.47 6.67
C TRP A 262 16.35 -20.16 7.65
N ALA A 263 15.90 -20.58 8.83
CA ALA A 263 16.74 -21.27 9.80
C ALA A 263 17.21 -22.64 9.28
N ALA A 264 16.34 -23.39 8.60
CA ALA A 264 16.69 -24.65 7.97
C ALA A 264 17.71 -24.45 6.84
N TRP A 265 17.54 -23.41 6.02
CA TRP A 265 18.51 -23.03 5.01
C TRP A 265 19.87 -22.65 5.63
N THR A 266 19.85 -21.82 6.66
CA THR A 266 21.07 -21.34 7.34
C THR A 266 21.84 -22.46 7.99
N ALA A 267 21.14 -23.45 8.56
CA ALA A 267 21.75 -24.64 9.15
C ALA A 267 22.53 -25.48 8.13
N ARG A 268 22.00 -25.63 6.89
CA ARG A 268 22.73 -26.28 5.78
C ARG A 268 23.98 -25.51 5.36
N HIS A 269 24.04 -24.21 5.67
CA HIS A 269 25.18 -23.32 5.39
C HIS A 269 26.00 -22.99 6.66
N HIS A 270 25.98 -23.89 7.65
CA HIS A 270 26.71 -23.73 8.91
C HIS A 270 28.17 -23.32 8.70
N ASP A 271 28.85 -23.88 7.70
CA ASP A 271 30.27 -23.63 7.50
C ASP A 271 30.61 -22.18 7.17
N ARG A 272 29.65 -21.44 6.63
CA ARG A 272 29.77 -20.01 6.31
C ARG A 272 29.32 -19.13 7.47
N TYR A 273 28.12 -19.39 8.02
CA TYR A 273 27.47 -18.47 8.96
C TYR A 273 27.74 -18.79 10.43
N ARG A 274 28.06 -20.05 10.76
CA ARG A 274 28.37 -20.53 12.12
C ARG A 274 27.28 -20.21 13.16
N LEU A 275 26.01 -20.20 12.72
CA LEU A 275 24.83 -19.92 13.57
C LEU A 275 24.23 -21.18 14.22
N GLY A 276 24.48 -22.34 13.64
CA GLY A 276 23.96 -23.63 14.11
C GLY A 276 24.06 -24.67 13.00
N ARG A 277 24.05 -25.97 13.33
CA ARG A 277 24.01 -27.09 12.37
C ARG A 277 22.59 -27.61 12.16
N THR A 278 21.65 -27.22 13.01
CA THR A 278 20.22 -27.52 12.90
C THR A 278 19.40 -26.24 12.91
N ALA A 279 18.19 -26.28 12.33
CA ALA A 279 17.27 -25.14 12.36
C ALA A 279 16.98 -24.68 13.80
N GLY A 280 16.83 -25.63 14.74
CA GLY A 280 16.61 -25.34 16.16
C GLY A 280 17.78 -24.59 16.81
N GLU A 281 19.03 -24.94 16.48
CA GLU A 281 20.19 -24.19 16.98
C GLU A 281 20.26 -22.77 16.43
N VAL A 282 19.90 -22.57 15.14
CA VAL A 282 19.83 -21.25 14.52
C VAL A 282 18.75 -20.40 15.16
N LEU A 283 17.55 -20.94 15.37
CA LEU A 283 16.46 -20.25 16.08
C LEU A 283 16.86 -19.92 17.53
N ALA A 284 17.59 -20.82 18.20
CA ALA A 284 18.13 -20.54 19.54
C ALA A 284 19.15 -19.39 19.56
N VAL A 285 19.82 -19.06 18.44
CA VAL A 285 20.61 -17.82 18.32
C VAL A 285 19.69 -16.60 18.37
N ILE A 286 18.59 -16.61 17.61
CA ILE A 286 17.61 -15.52 17.60
C ILE A 286 17.06 -15.28 19.00
N ASP A 287 16.68 -16.34 19.71
CA ASP A 287 16.17 -16.25 21.08
C ASP A 287 17.21 -15.68 22.07
N ARG A 288 18.51 -15.93 21.83
CA ARG A 288 19.57 -15.33 22.65
C ARG A 288 19.74 -13.84 22.35
N ILE A 289 19.67 -13.44 21.07
CA ILE A 289 19.72 -12.04 20.65
C ILE A 289 18.53 -11.27 21.24
N ASP A 290 17.32 -11.82 21.14
CA ASP A 290 16.11 -11.23 21.70
C ASP A 290 16.20 -11.04 23.22
N ARG A 291 16.58 -12.09 23.95
CA ARG A 291 16.80 -11.98 25.40
C ARG A 291 17.88 -10.97 25.77
N ALA A 292 18.91 -10.80 24.96
CA ALA A 292 19.94 -9.79 25.19
C ALA A 292 19.40 -8.37 24.97
N ALA A 293 18.69 -8.14 23.86
CA ALA A 293 18.06 -6.86 23.54
C ALA A 293 16.96 -6.46 24.56
N ASN A 294 16.29 -7.45 25.16
CA ASN A 294 15.33 -7.26 26.25
C ASN A 294 15.97 -6.81 27.56
N ARG A 295 17.23 -7.19 27.83
CA ARG A 295 17.98 -6.75 29.02
C ARG A 295 18.61 -5.36 28.83
N GLY A 296 19.03 -5.04 27.61
CA GLY A 296 19.62 -3.75 27.29
C GLY A 296 19.99 -3.63 25.81
N PRO A 297 20.22 -2.40 25.31
CA PRO A 297 20.51 -2.19 23.90
C PRO A 297 21.83 -2.84 23.48
N LEU A 298 21.79 -3.62 22.40
CA LEU A 298 22.97 -4.13 21.71
C LEU A 298 23.69 -2.98 21.01
N LYS A 299 25.02 -2.93 21.12
CA LYS A 299 25.85 -1.94 20.43
C LYS A 299 26.30 -2.52 19.08
N VAL A 300 25.84 -1.91 17.98
CA VAL A 300 26.19 -2.32 16.61
C VAL A 300 26.77 -1.11 15.89
N GLY A 301 28.11 -1.01 15.83
CA GLY A 301 28.78 0.21 15.40
C GLY A 301 28.31 1.43 16.21
N ARG A 302 27.76 2.44 15.51
CA ARG A 302 27.17 3.65 16.12
C ARG A 302 25.73 3.47 16.62
N PHE A 303 25.08 2.37 16.25
CA PHE A 303 23.66 2.14 16.51
C PHE A 303 23.42 1.40 17.82
N ARG A 304 22.20 1.56 18.34
CA ARG A 304 21.68 0.82 19.50
C ARG A 304 20.44 0.03 19.07
N VAL A 305 20.49 -1.28 19.27
CA VAL A 305 19.37 -2.19 18.95
C VAL A 305 18.79 -2.72 20.25
N ASP A 306 17.61 -2.26 20.62
CA ASP A 306 16.86 -2.73 21.78
C ASP A 306 15.62 -3.55 21.37
N SER A 307 14.82 -3.95 22.35
CA SER A 307 13.60 -4.74 22.16
C SER A 307 12.50 -4.07 21.34
N ARG A 308 12.57 -2.74 21.12
CA ARG A 308 11.64 -2.02 20.24
C ARG A 308 12.01 -2.21 18.77
N VAL A 309 13.31 -2.24 18.49
CA VAL A 309 13.87 -2.25 17.12
C VAL A 309 14.19 -3.67 16.65
N LEU A 310 14.62 -4.58 17.54
CA LEU A 310 15.06 -5.91 17.14
C LEU A 310 13.99 -6.70 16.34
N PRO A 311 12.72 -6.79 16.76
CA PRO A 311 11.71 -7.49 15.97
C PRO A 311 11.51 -6.88 14.57
N MET A 312 11.71 -5.58 14.41
CA MET A 312 11.66 -4.92 13.09
C MET A 312 12.82 -5.36 12.21
N ILE A 313 14.03 -5.50 12.76
CA ILE A 313 15.17 -6.03 12.02
C ILE A 313 14.91 -7.49 11.62
N MET A 314 14.36 -8.28 12.55
CA MET A 314 14.04 -9.69 12.28
C MET A 314 12.94 -9.87 11.23
N PHE A 315 12.07 -8.88 11.05
CA PHE A 315 11.08 -8.86 9.97
C PHE A 315 11.74 -8.88 8.58
N ASN A 316 13.00 -8.46 8.44
CA ASN A 316 13.73 -8.49 7.16
C ASN A 316 14.02 -9.90 6.64
N VAL A 317 13.77 -10.95 7.43
CA VAL A 317 13.72 -12.34 6.91
C VAL A 317 12.73 -12.47 5.73
N THR A 318 11.73 -11.59 5.68
CA THR A 318 10.70 -11.55 4.64
C THR A 318 11.17 -10.83 3.36
N GLY A 319 12.38 -10.28 3.34
CA GLY A 319 12.90 -9.46 2.24
C GLY A 319 13.17 -10.22 0.94
N GLY A 320 13.12 -11.55 0.94
CA GLY A 320 13.22 -12.35 -0.27
C GLY A 320 13.35 -13.85 0.03
N ASP A 321 13.02 -14.65 -0.97
CA ASP A 321 13.09 -16.12 -0.94
C ASP A 321 14.19 -16.60 -1.90
N SER A 322 15.45 -16.28 -1.55
CA SER A 322 16.63 -16.59 -2.36
C SER A 322 17.87 -16.80 -1.49
N ASP A 323 18.87 -17.52 -2.02
CA ASP A 323 20.16 -17.73 -1.34
C ASP A 323 20.86 -16.41 -0.97
N GLU A 324 20.71 -15.38 -1.81
CA GLU A 324 21.27 -14.05 -1.56
C GLU A 324 20.56 -13.36 -0.39
N ALA A 325 19.22 -13.32 -0.40
CA ALA A 325 18.43 -12.70 0.66
C ALA A 325 18.66 -13.43 2.01
N TYR A 326 18.59 -14.76 2.00
CA TYR A 326 18.82 -15.58 3.20
C TYR A 326 20.25 -15.46 3.71
N GLY A 327 21.22 -15.40 2.80
CA GLY A 327 22.62 -15.22 3.14
C GLY A 327 22.92 -13.83 3.73
N SER A 328 22.29 -12.79 3.20
CA SER A 328 22.37 -11.42 3.74
C SER A 328 21.80 -11.37 5.15
N PHE A 329 20.58 -11.90 5.36
CA PHE A 329 19.96 -11.93 6.68
C PHE A 329 20.76 -12.77 7.69
N ALA A 330 21.36 -13.90 7.26
CA ALA A 330 22.24 -14.68 8.12
C ALA A 330 23.53 -13.95 8.52
N ALA A 331 24.07 -13.09 7.66
CA ALA A 331 25.20 -12.23 8.02
C ALA A 331 24.79 -11.19 9.10
N ASP A 332 23.61 -10.60 8.97
CA ASP A 332 23.07 -9.64 9.95
C ASP A 332 22.82 -10.30 11.30
N VAL A 333 22.20 -11.49 11.31
CA VAL A 333 21.97 -12.28 12.53
C VAL A 333 23.30 -12.64 13.20
N ARG A 334 24.35 -12.95 12.45
CA ARG A 334 25.68 -13.20 13.01
C ARG A 334 26.25 -11.96 13.70
N VAL A 335 26.17 -10.79 13.07
CA VAL A 335 26.60 -9.51 13.66
C VAL A 335 25.84 -9.24 14.97
N LEU A 336 24.51 -9.39 14.95
CA LEU A 336 23.67 -9.22 16.14
C LEU A 336 23.97 -10.26 17.23
N GLY A 337 24.27 -11.50 16.83
CA GLY A 337 24.66 -12.60 17.70
C GLY A 337 25.98 -12.33 18.43
N ASP A 338 26.96 -11.72 17.75
CA ASP A 338 28.22 -11.32 18.37
C ASP A 338 28.06 -10.08 19.25
N ALA A 339 27.25 -9.09 18.83
CA ALA A 339 26.88 -7.95 19.68
C ALA A 339 26.19 -8.39 20.98
N ALA A 340 25.31 -9.40 20.92
CA ALA A 340 24.63 -9.98 22.07
C ALA A 340 25.57 -10.66 23.07
N LYS A 341 26.78 -11.05 22.64
CA LYS A 341 27.86 -11.56 23.50
C LYS A 341 28.77 -10.45 24.05
N GLY A 342 28.48 -9.18 23.74
CA GLY A 342 29.31 -8.04 24.12
C GLY A 342 30.55 -7.84 23.23
N ILE A 343 30.63 -8.53 22.10
CA ILE A 343 31.71 -8.35 21.14
C ILE A 343 31.49 -7.03 20.40
N LYS A 344 32.56 -6.24 20.22
CA LYS A 344 32.51 -5.03 19.40
C LYS A 344 32.35 -5.43 17.93
N VAL A 345 31.26 -4.98 17.31
CA VAL A 345 30.94 -5.28 15.90
C VAL A 345 30.69 -4.01 15.11
N THR A 346 30.86 -4.11 13.79
CA THR A 346 30.33 -3.15 12.80
C THR A 346 29.13 -3.79 12.10
N PRO A 347 28.08 -3.01 11.78
CA PRO A 347 26.98 -3.53 10.97
C PRO A 347 27.48 -4.00 9.60
N THR A 348 26.77 -4.93 8.97
CA THR A 348 26.89 -5.15 7.53
C THR A 348 26.36 -3.92 6.78
N PRO A 349 26.66 -3.74 5.49
CA PRO A 349 26.10 -2.63 4.71
C PRO A 349 24.56 -2.62 4.73
N VAL A 350 23.93 -3.80 4.62
CA VAL A 350 22.47 -3.95 4.64
C VAL A 350 21.91 -3.58 6.02
N LEU A 351 22.50 -4.11 7.10
CA LEU A 351 22.08 -3.78 8.46
C LEU A 351 22.26 -2.28 8.77
N GLU A 352 23.33 -1.66 8.28
CA GLU A 352 23.54 -0.22 8.45
C GLU A 352 22.48 0.61 7.74
N GLN A 353 22.09 0.24 6.52
CA GLN A 353 21.02 0.90 5.78
C GLN A 353 19.68 0.78 6.53
N VAL A 354 19.35 -0.43 7.00
CA VAL A 354 18.13 -0.70 7.78
C VAL A 354 18.09 0.14 9.06
N LEU A 355 19.17 0.13 9.84
CA LEU A 355 19.25 0.87 11.10
C LEU A 355 19.21 2.39 10.90
N THR A 356 19.82 2.88 9.82
CA THR A 356 19.74 4.29 9.43
C THR A 356 18.31 4.67 9.08
N GLY A 357 17.61 3.86 8.28
CA GLY A 357 16.21 4.09 7.91
C GLY A 357 15.28 4.17 9.12
N PHE A 358 15.41 3.25 10.09
CA PHE A 358 14.60 3.28 11.32
C PHE A 358 14.82 4.50 12.22
N SER A 359 15.97 5.15 12.08
CA SER A 359 16.34 6.34 12.87
C SER A 359 16.11 7.64 12.10
N ALA A 360 15.79 7.56 10.80
CA ALA A 360 15.57 8.72 9.95
C ALA A 360 14.20 9.36 10.21
N PRO A 361 14.10 10.71 10.12
CA PRO A 361 12.81 11.38 10.19
C PRO A 361 11.92 10.97 9.01
N ASP A 362 10.61 11.03 9.19
CA ASP A 362 9.63 10.81 8.12
C ASP A 362 9.50 12.08 7.26
N ALA A 363 10.62 12.47 6.64
CA ALA A 363 10.76 13.75 5.95
C ALA A 363 9.78 13.92 4.79
N GLU A 364 9.40 12.82 4.14
CA GLU A 364 8.43 12.81 3.04
C GLU A 364 7.00 12.51 3.51
N GLY A 365 6.79 12.20 4.79
CA GLY A 365 5.47 11.91 5.36
C GLY A 365 4.90 10.53 4.98
N ALA A 366 5.71 9.62 4.43
CA ALA A 366 5.28 8.31 3.97
C ALA A 366 4.68 7.45 5.10
N ALA A 367 5.31 7.45 6.28
CA ALA A 367 4.78 6.72 7.43
C ALA A 367 3.53 7.39 8.02
N ALA A 368 3.52 8.72 8.06
CA ALA A 368 2.38 9.50 8.52
C ALA A 368 1.14 9.25 7.64
N VAL A 369 1.29 9.31 6.31
CA VAL A 369 0.18 9.07 5.38
C VAL A 369 -0.22 7.59 5.34
N GLN A 370 0.72 6.65 5.48
CA GLN A 370 0.40 5.22 5.64
C GLN A 370 -0.55 5.00 6.83
N ASN A 371 -0.24 5.59 7.98
CA ASN A 371 -1.11 5.53 9.15
C ASN A 371 -2.44 6.24 8.89
N ALA A 372 -2.43 7.43 8.28
CA ALA A 372 -3.65 8.14 7.92
C ALA A 372 -4.61 7.28 7.08
N ILE A 373 -4.07 6.53 6.11
CA ILE A 373 -4.84 5.59 5.27
C ILE A 373 -5.45 4.48 6.12
N PHE A 374 -4.63 3.77 6.93
CA PHE A 374 -5.15 2.72 7.82
C PHE A 374 -6.25 3.25 8.76
N CYS A 375 -6.02 4.40 9.40
CA CYS A 375 -6.97 4.97 10.35
C CYS A 375 -8.25 5.48 9.66
N ALA A 376 -8.19 5.89 8.39
CA ALA A 376 -9.33 6.35 7.61
C ALA A 376 -10.13 5.19 7.02
N ASP A 377 -9.53 4.02 6.81
CA ASP A 377 -10.21 2.84 6.28
C ASP A 377 -10.92 1.99 7.35
N ARG A 378 -10.40 2.00 8.57
CA ARG A 378 -11.02 1.29 9.71
C ARG A 378 -10.66 1.93 11.04
N ALA A 379 -11.65 2.04 11.92
CA ALA A 379 -11.44 2.50 13.28
C ALA A 379 -10.59 1.48 14.07
N ALA A 380 -9.53 1.97 14.72
CA ALA A 380 -8.77 1.20 15.70
C ALA A 380 -9.47 1.20 17.06
N SER A 381 -9.21 0.18 17.89
CA SER A 381 -9.56 0.24 19.32
C SER A 381 -8.86 1.44 19.97
N ARG A 382 -9.61 2.18 20.80
CA ARG A 382 -9.10 3.31 21.61
C ARG A 382 -8.57 2.88 22.98
N ASP A 383 -8.70 1.61 23.34
CA ASP A 383 -8.27 1.05 24.63
C ASP A 383 -6.87 0.42 24.51
N PRO A 384 -5.81 1.04 25.06
CA PRO A 384 -4.46 0.45 25.06
C PRO A 384 -4.40 -0.90 25.80
N GLU A 385 -5.20 -1.10 26.85
CA GLU A 385 -5.17 -2.35 27.63
C GLU A 385 -5.70 -3.54 26.83
N ALA A 386 -6.54 -3.33 25.82
CA ALA A 386 -6.92 -4.38 24.88
C ALA A 386 -5.70 -4.91 24.10
N TYR A 387 -4.82 -4.03 23.64
CA TYR A 387 -3.60 -4.43 22.93
C TYR A 387 -2.60 -5.08 23.89
N TYR A 388 -2.42 -4.54 25.09
CA TYR A 388 -1.52 -5.15 26.07
C TYR A 388 -1.96 -6.58 26.41
N ARG A 389 -3.25 -6.80 26.65
CA ARG A 389 -3.80 -8.14 26.89
C ARG A 389 -3.61 -9.08 25.71
N ASP A 390 -3.83 -8.61 24.49
CA ASP A 390 -3.62 -9.40 23.26
C ASP A 390 -2.14 -9.82 23.11
N ILE A 391 -1.20 -8.90 23.36
CA ILE A 391 0.24 -9.20 23.36
C ILE A 391 0.58 -10.24 24.42
N GLN A 392 0.08 -10.11 25.65
CA GLN A 392 0.38 -11.08 26.71
C GLN A 392 -0.23 -12.46 26.44
N ALA A 393 -1.43 -12.51 25.88
CA ALA A 393 -2.10 -13.76 25.51
C ALA A 393 -1.33 -14.56 24.46
N HIS A 394 -0.58 -13.88 23.58
CA HIS A 394 0.16 -14.51 22.48
C HIS A 394 1.68 -14.55 22.71
N ARG A 395 2.18 -14.03 23.84
CA ARG A 395 3.63 -13.90 24.09
C ARG A 395 4.36 -15.25 24.10
N ALA A 396 3.69 -16.33 24.48
CA ALA A 396 4.27 -17.67 24.49
C ALA A 396 4.44 -18.23 23.07
N ASP A 397 3.45 -18.02 22.20
CA ASP A 397 3.42 -18.57 20.84
C ASP A 397 4.11 -17.67 19.81
N GLU A 398 4.18 -16.36 20.09
CA GLU A 398 4.76 -15.33 19.22
C GLU A 398 5.77 -14.45 19.99
N PRO A 399 6.82 -15.01 20.63
CA PRO A 399 7.67 -14.26 21.55
C PRO A 399 8.41 -13.08 20.90
N LEU A 400 8.87 -13.27 19.66
CA LEU A 400 9.61 -12.25 18.90
C LEU A 400 8.68 -11.24 18.22
N PHE A 401 7.72 -11.73 17.44
CA PHE A 401 6.88 -10.89 16.59
C PHE A 401 5.58 -10.44 17.24
N GLY A 402 5.04 -11.15 18.24
CA GLY A 402 3.78 -10.81 18.89
C GLY A 402 3.74 -9.37 19.44
N PRO A 403 4.75 -8.94 20.24
CA PRO A 403 4.85 -7.55 20.69
C PRO A 403 4.99 -6.52 19.57
N LEU A 404 5.36 -6.92 18.35
CA LEU A 404 5.42 -6.04 17.19
C LEU A 404 4.08 -5.99 16.45
N ILE A 405 3.60 -7.14 15.97
CA ILE A 405 2.47 -7.23 15.05
C ILE A 405 1.10 -7.06 15.75
N ARG A 406 1.08 -7.15 17.08
CA ARG A 406 -0.11 -6.92 17.94
C ARG A 406 -0.04 -5.62 18.73
N ASN A 407 1.00 -4.80 18.49
CA ASN A 407 1.10 -3.51 19.15
C ASN A 407 0.01 -2.55 18.66
N LEU A 408 -0.29 -1.56 19.49
CA LEU A 408 -1.11 -0.45 19.05
C LEU A 408 -0.32 0.46 18.10
N THR A 409 -1.07 1.14 17.24
CA THR A 409 -0.54 2.15 16.31
C THR A 409 -1.06 3.54 16.71
N PRO A 410 -0.53 4.62 16.08
CA PRO A 410 -1.10 5.97 16.24
C PRO A 410 -2.60 6.06 15.98
N CYS A 411 -3.19 5.11 15.22
CA CYS A 411 -4.64 5.07 14.99
C CYS A 411 -5.47 4.98 16.27
N SER A 412 -4.94 4.42 17.36
CA SER A 412 -5.62 4.38 18.66
C SER A 412 -5.81 5.77 19.27
N PHE A 413 -5.03 6.75 18.84
CA PHE A 413 -5.08 8.14 19.30
C PHE A 413 -5.42 9.11 18.17
N TRP A 414 -5.83 8.62 17.00
CA TRP A 414 -6.10 9.44 15.83
C TRP A 414 -7.12 10.55 16.12
N PRO A 415 -6.92 11.79 15.64
CA PRO A 415 -7.75 12.94 16.02
C PRO A 415 -9.15 12.94 15.39
N VAL A 416 -9.40 12.05 14.43
CA VAL A 416 -10.69 11.93 13.71
C VAL A 416 -11.10 10.46 13.61
N ALA A 417 -12.39 10.24 13.36
CA ALA A 417 -12.93 8.93 12.98
C ALA A 417 -12.94 8.77 11.45
N PRO A 418 -13.00 7.53 10.92
CA PRO A 418 -13.30 7.28 9.52
C PRO A 418 -14.54 8.06 9.06
N ALA A 419 -14.47 8.70 7.89
CA ALA A 419 -15.62 9.39 7.30
C ALA A 419 -16.70 8.43 6.78
N GLU A 420 -16.30 7.22 6.39
CA GLU A 420 -17.16 6.16 5.86
C GLU A 420 -16.91 4.86 6.62
N PRO A 421 -17.90 3.96 6.69
CA PRO A 421 -17.67 2.61 7.22
C PRO A 421 -16.67 1.83 6.34
N PRO A 422 -15.98 0.82 6.89
CA PRO A 422 -15.11 -0.06 6.11
C PRO A 422 -15.84 -0.65 4.89
N THR A 423 -15.15 -0.71 3.75
CA THR A 423 -15.75 -1.26 2.53
C THR A 423 -16.00 -2.74 2.68
N ARG A 424 -17.26 -3.16 2.53
CA ARG A 424 -17.60 -4.58 2.43
C ARG A 424 -17.42 -5.06 1.00
N VAL A 425 -16.26 -5.66 0.71
CA VAL A 425 -15.94 -6.21 -0.62
C VAL A 425 -16.62 -7.56 -0.77
N ARG A 426 -17.70 -7.63 -1.57
CA ARG A 426 -18.39 -8.86 -1.97
C ARG A 426 -19.00 -8.65 -3.37
N ASN A 427 -18.41 -9.25 -4.40
CA ASN A 427 -18.90 -9.15 -5.78
C ASN A 427 -18.36 -10.30 -6.65
N ASP A 428 -18.87 -10.40 -7.87
CA ASP A 428 -18.57 -11.42 -8.87
C ASP A 428 -17.79 -10.88 -10.07
N VAL A 429 -17.18 -9.69 -9.97
CA VAL A 429 -16.42 -9.11 -11.07
C VAL A 429 -15.19 -9.99 -11.35
N PRO A 430 -14.91 -10.35 -12.63
CA PRO A 430 -13.74 -11.13 -12.96
C PRO A 430 -12.43 -10.46 -12.53
N VAL A 431 -11.61 -11.20 -11.78
CA VAL A 431 -10.31 -10.73 -11.27
C VAL A 431 -9.34 -11.89 -11.09
N LEU A 432 -8.11 -11.74 -11.59
CA LEU A 432 -7.07 -12.73 -11.40
C LEU A 432 -6.31 -12.43 -10.10
N MET A 433 -6.36 -13.36 -9.16
CA MET A 433 -5.60 -13.30 -7.92
C MET A 433 -4.33 -14.13 -8.05
N VAL A 434 -3.22 -13.63 -7.50
CA VAL A 434 -1.95 -14.32 -7.44
C VAL A 434 -1.47 -14.31 -5.99
N GLY A 435 -0.87 -15.39 -5.52
CA GLY A 435 -0.18 -15.36 -4.23
C GLY A 435 0.58 -16.62 -3.90
N ALA A 436 1.46 -16.51 -2.92
CA ALA A 436 2.30 -17.61 -2.46
C ALA A 436 1.73 -18.24 -1.17
N THR A 437 1.91 -19.55 -1.02
CA THR A 437 1.44 -20.27 0.19
C THR A 437 2.19 -19.86 1.46
N GLY A 438 3.44 -19.40 1.33
CA GLY A 438 4.29 -18.96 2.42
C GLY A 438 4.40 -17.44 2.55
N ASP A 439 3.53 -16.66 1.91
CA ASP A 439 3.59 -15.20 1.94
C ASP A 439 3.47 -14.65 3.38
N PRO A 440 4.50 -13.96 3.90
CA PRO A 440 4.49 -13.43 5.26
C PRO A 440 3.72 -12.11 5.40
N GLY A 441 3.59 -11.32 4.33
CA GLY A 441 2.91 -10.03 4.32
C GLY A 441 1.40 -10.16 4.12
N ALA A 442 1.01 -11.04 3.19
CA ALA A 442 -0.37 -11.39 2.87
C ALA A 442 -0.60 -12.90 3.10
N PRO A 443 -0.73 -13.38 4.35
CA PRO A 443 -0.87 -14.80 4.65
C PRO A 443 -1.92 -15.51 3.81
N TYR A 444 -1.57 -16.70 3.30
CA TYR A 444 -2.41 -17.50 2.40
C TYR A 444 -3.87 -17.70 2.87
N PRO A 445 -4.16 -17.90 4.18
CA PRO A 445 -5.55 -17.95 4.65
C PRO A 445 -6.37 -16.67 4.32
N GLY A 446 -5.72 -15.50 4.36
CA GLY A 446 -6.31 -14.22 3.96
C GLY A 446 -6.54 -14.11 2.45
N GLN A 447 -5.60 -14.62 1.65
CA GLN A 447 -5.77 -14.73 0.19
C GLN A 447 -7.00 -15.60 -0.15
N LEU A 448 -7.16 -16.75 0.51
CA LEU A 448 -8.33 -17.62 0.35
C LEU A 448 -9.62 -16.97 0.83
N ALA A 449 -9.58 -16.17 1.90
CA ALA A 449 -10.75 -15.43 2.37
C ALA A 449 -11.22 -14.41 1.33
N THR A 450 -10.28 -13.65 0.74
CA THR A 450 -10.59 -12.70 -0.33
C THR A 450 -11.06 -13.40 -1.60
N HIS A 451 -10.50 -14.56 -1.95
CA HIS A 451 -10.96 -15.37 -3.08
C HIS A 451 -12.44 -15.79 -2.92
N ARG A 452 -12.87 -16.16 -1.71
CA ARG A 452 -14.28 -16.44 -1.41
C ARG A 452 -15.16 -15.19 -1.45
N ALA A 453 -14.60 -14.02 -1.12
CA ALA A 453 -15.31 -12.75 -1.15
C ALA A 453 -15.52 -12.22 -2.59
N LEU A 454 -14.60 -12.53 -3.49
CA LEU A 454 -14.62 -12.18 -4.92
C LEU A 454 -14.98 -13.41 -5.73
N THR A 455 -16.27 -13.74 -5.85
CA THR A 455 -16.74 -15.02 -6.43
C THR A 455 -16.44 -15.16 -7.93
N GLY A 456 -16.17 -14.05 -8.61
CA GLY A 456 -15.70 -14.02 -10.01
C GLY A 456 -14.20 -14.25 -10.17
N SER A 457 -13.47 -14.41 -9.07
CA SER A 457 -12.01 -14.49 -9.10
C SER A 457 -11.49 -15.88 -9.53
N ARG A 458 -10.25 -15.89 -10.00
CA ARG A 458 -9.44 -17.10 -10.19
C ARG A 458 -8.13 -16.93 -9.47
N LEU A 459 -7.68 -17.96 -8.77
CA LEU A 459 -6.47 -17.91 -7.96
C LEU A 459 -5.33 -18.68 -8.63
N VAL A 460 -4.21 -18.00 -8.85
CA VAL A 460 -2.91 -18.60 -9.20
C VAL A 460 -2.08 -18.69 -7.93
N THR A 461 -1.88 -19.91 -7.43
CA THR A 461 -1.11 -20.18 -6.20
C THR A 461 0.32 -20.61 -6.55
N LEU A 462 1.33 -19.89 -6.07
CA LEU A 462 2.71 -20.36 -6.06
C LEU A 462 2.95 -21.17 -4.77
N ARG A 463 3.12 -22.49 -4.92
CA ARG A 463 3.26 -23.41 -3.79
C ARG A 463 4.70 -23.46 -3.31
N GLY A 464 4.87 -23.41 -1.99
CA GLY A 464 6.17 -23.63 -1.33
C GLY A 464 7.09 -22.41 -1.30
N ALA A 465 6.70 -21.28 -1.88
CA ALA A 465 7.47 -20.05 -1.83
C ALA A 465 7.13 -19.21 -0.58
N PHE A 466 8.15 -18.70 0.10
CA PHE A 466 8.08 -17.85 1.30
C PHE A 466 8.39 -16.40 0.96
N ARG A 467 7.58 -15.82 0.08
CA ARG A 467 7.79 -14.46 -0.44
C ARG A 467 6.50 -13.67 -0.52
N HIS A 468 6.64 -12.36 -0.41
CA HIS A 468 5.59 -11.40 -0.69
C HIS A 468 5.78 -10.83 -2.09
N THR A 469 4.71 -10.74 -2.87
CA THR A 469 4.67 -10.48 -4.33
C THR A 469 5.30 -11.62 -5.15
N VAL A 470 4.65 -12.00 -6.24
CA VAL A 470 4.99 -13.18 -7.04
C VAL A 470 5.21 -12.82 -8.50
N TYR A 471 4.34 -12.00 -9.07
CA TYR A 471 4.32 -11.68 -10.50
C TYR A 471 5.26 -10.52 -10.85
N ALA A 472 5.68 -10.46 -12.13
CA ALA A 472 6.49 -9.41 -12.73
C ALA A 472 7.87 -9.21 -12.12
N GLY A 473 8.31 -10.14 -11.29
CA GLY A 473 9.62 -10.12 -10.65
C GLY A 473 10.01 -8.80 -9.97
N LEU A 474 9.04 -7.94 -9.65
CA LEU A 474 9.29 -6.54 -9.28
C LEU A 474 10.05 -6.42 -7.96
N PHE A 475 9.91 -7.44 -7.10
CA PHE A 475 10.54 -7.50 -5.78
C PHE A 475 11.23 -8.85 -5.48
N ALA A 476 11.19 -9.81 -6.40
CA ALA A 476 11.89 -11.11 -6.30
C ALA A 476 11.91 -11.82 -7.67
N PRO A 477 12.72 -12.87 -7.91
CA PRO A 477 12.83 -13.50 -9.24
C PRO A 477 11.47 -13.91 -9.85
N GLY A 478 11.29 -13.78 -11.17
CA GLY A 478 10.04 -14.18 -11.83
C GLY A 478 9.76 -15.69 -11.73
N ASN A 479 8.51 -16.09 -11.98
CA ASN A 479 8.12 -17.50 -12.06
C ASN A 479 7.39 -17.76 -13.39
N ALA A 480 8.02 -18.53 -14.28
CA ALA A 480 7.54 -18.75 -15.65
C ALA A 480 6.17 -19.45 -15.76
N CYS A 481 5.67 -20.08 -14.69
CA CYS A 481 4.29 -20.58 -14.66
C CYS A 481 3.32 -19.43 -14.35
N VAL A 482 3.62 -18.65 -13.31
CA VAL A 482 2.80 -17.48 -12.91
C VAL A 482 2.78 -16.45 -14.03
N ASP A 483 3.94 -16.03 -14.52
CA ASP A 483 4.08 -14.97 -15.53
C ASP A 483 3.31 -15.33 -16.80
N ARG A 484 3.38 -16.59 -17.24
CA ARG A 484 2.61 -17.07 -18.41
C ARG A 484 1.10 -16.96 -18.21
N VAL A 485 0.60 -17.33 -17.04
CA VAL A 485 -0.85 -17.27 -16.75
C VAL A 485 -1.32 -15.82 -16.68
N VAL A 486 -0.57 -14.97 -15.98
CA VAL A 486 -0.90 -13.55 -15.81
C VAL A 486 -0.78 -12.80 -17.14
N ASN A 487 0.27 -13.03 -17.93
CA ASN A 487 0.46 -12.39 -19.23
C ASN A 487 -0.64 -12.81 -20.21
N ARG A 488 -1.01 -14.09 -20.25
CA ARG A 488 -2.14 -14.55 -21.08
C ARG A 488 -3.44 -13.86 -20.71
N TYR A 489 -3.67 -13.57 -19.42
CA TYR A 489 -4.83 -12.80 -19.01
C TYR A 489 -4.70 -11.32 -19.44
N LEU A 490 -3.61 -10.64 -19.08
CA LEU A 490 -3.42 -9.21 -19.36
C LEU A 490 -3.31 -8.90 -20.87
N VAL A 491 -2.53 -9.67 -21.62
CA VAL A 491 -2.22 -9.42 -23.03
C VAL A 491 -3.32 -9.97 -23.95
N ASP A 492 -3.72 -11.23 -23.72
CA ASP A 492 -4.65 -11.94 -24.60
C ASP A 492 -6.10 -11.88 -24.13
N GLY A 493 -6.35 -11.47 -22.88
CA GLY A 493 -7.69 -11.44 -22.29
C GLY A 493 -8.22 -12.81 -21.89
N VAL A 494 -7.35 -13.83 -21.77
CA VAL A 494 -7.79 -15.19 -21.45
C VAL A 494 -7.64 -15.46 -19.97
N MET A 495 -8.77 -15.40 -19.25
CA MET A 495 -8.86 -15.83 -17.86
C MET A 495 -8.72 -17.37 -17.76
N PRO A 496 -7.98 -17.91 -16.77
CA PRO A 496 -7.99 -19.34 -16.49
C PRO A 496 -9.39 -19.86 -16.21
N ALA A 497 -9.72 -21.05 -16.73
CA ALA A 497 -11.04 -21.64 -16.50
C ALA A 497 -11.25 -22.00 -15.02
N THR A 498 -10.18 -22.46 -14.36
CA THR A 498 -10.12 -22.85 -12.95
C THR A 498 -8.92 -22.20 -12.27
N ASP A 499 -8.88 -22.30 -10.95
CA ASP A 499 -7.67 -21.98 -10.19
C ASP A 499 -6.47 -22.79 -10.69
N THR A 500 -5.30 -22.20 -10.59
CA THR A 500 -4.04 -22.75 -11.10
C THR A 500 -3.03 -22.84 -9.97
N THR A 501 -2.26 -23.94 -9.93
CA THR A 501 -1.11 -24.05 -9.01
C THR A 501 0.18 -24.07 -9.82
N CYS A 502 1.12 -23.22 -9.43
CA CYS A 502 2.50 -23.18 -9.90
C CYS A 502 3.45 -23.67 -8.80
N SER A 503 4.66 -24.05 -9.20
CA SER A 503 5.77 -24.47 -8.33
C SER A 503 7.04 -23.69 -8.64
#